data_AF-A0A7X0SJ98-F1
#
_entry.id   AF-A0A7X0SJ98-F1
#
_cell.length_a   1.000
_cell.length_b   1.000
_cell.length_c   1.000
_cell.angle_alpha   90.00
_cell.angle_beta   90.00
_cell.angle_gamma   90.00
#
_symmetry.space_group_name_H-M   'P 1'
#
loop_
_entity.id
_entity.type
_entity.pdbx_description
1 polymer ?
#
loop_
_entity_poly.entity_id
_entity_poly.type
_entity_poly.pdbx_seq_one_letter_code
_entity_poly.pdbx_strand_id
1 'polypeptide(L)' 'MRVVWHRPDLPPHEYDCSDVEQLLFLLRMVQTVYLQGEPYRLARSGLVVERDELSMALWLQNEKAPDEPRL' A
#
# COMPACT_ATOMS: atom_id res chain seq x y z
N MET A 1 -4.01 -6.31 13.17
CA MET A 1 -5.11 -5.99 12.25
C MET A 1 -4.67 -6.36 10.84
N ARG A 2 -5.53 -7.03 10.06
CA ARG A 2 -5.19 -7.42 8.69
C ARG A 2 -5.02 -6.18 7.81
N VAL A 3 -3.89 -6.09 7.12
CA VAL A 3 -3.63 -5.08 6.09
C VAL A 3 -3.57 -5.76 4.74
N VAL A 4 -4.34 -5.24 3.78
CA VAL A 4 -4.48 -5.78 2.43
C VAL A 4 -3.94 -4.74 1.44
N TRP A 5 -2.87 -5.10 0.73
CA TRP A 5 -2.24 -4.28 -0.29
C TRP A 5 -2.74 -4.68 -1.66
N HIS A 6 -3.62 -3.86 -2.25
CA HIS A 6 -4.15 -4.06 -3.59
C HIS A 6 -3.19 -3.47 -4.62
N ARG A 7 -2.47 -4.36 -5.32
CA ARG A 7 -1.63 -4.02 -6.47
C ARG A 7 -2.46 -3.99 -7.76
N PRO A 8 -2.09 -3.15 -8.75
CA PRO A 8 -2.78 -3.10 -10.04
C PRO A 8 -2.47 -4.29 -10.96
N ASP A 9 -1.30 -4.91 -10.78
CA ASP A 9 -0.69 -5.90 -11.66
C ASP A 9 -0.66 -7.31 -11.07
N LEU A 10 -0.84 -7.43 -9.76
CA LEU A 10 -0.68 -8.68 -9.01
C LEU A 10 -1.83 -8.89 -8.00
N PRO A 11 -2.07 -10.14 -7.56
CA PRO A 11 -3.00 -10.41 -6.49
C PRO A 11 -2.70 -9.60 -5.22
N PRO A 12 -3.71 -9.33 -4.38
CA PRO A 12 -3.51 -8.64 -3.11
C PRO A 12 -2.45 -9.32 -2.25
N HIS A 13 -1.66 -8.52 -1.54
CA HIS A 13 -0.71 -9.00 -0.56
C HIS A 13 -1.22 -8.67 0.84
N GLU A 14 -1.28 -9.67 1.71
CA GLU A 14 -1.95 -9.55 3.00
C GLU A 14 -1.02 -9.98 4.13
N TYR A 15 -1.06 -9.24 5.24
CA TYR A 15 -0.40 -9.63 6.47
C TYR A 15 -1.04 -8.94 7.69
N ASP A 16 -0.78 -9.50 8.87
CA ASP A 16 -1.17 -8.87 10.12
C ASP A 16 -0.17 -7.80 10.54
N CYS A 17 -0.65 -6.56 10.63
CA CYS A 17 0.12 -5.43 11.13
C CYS A 17 -0.26 -5.16 12.59
N SER A 18 0.74 -5.06 13.45
CA SER A 18 0.58 -4.77 14.88
C SER A 18 0.23 -3.31 15.14
N ASP A 19 0.80 -2.38 14.37
CA ASP A 19 0.57 -0.94 14.50
C ASP A 19 0.18 -0.32 13.15
N VAL A 20 -1.13 -0.34 12.88
CA VAL A 20 -1.69 0.22 11.63
C VAL A 20 -1.65 1.74 11.63
N GLU A 21 -1.72 2.40 12.79
CA GLU A 21 -1.67 3.85 12.89
C GLU A 21 -0.29 4.37 12.48
N GLN A 22 0.77 3.74 13.00
CA GLN A 22 2.14 4.05 12.61
C GLN A 22 2.37 3.79 11.12
N LEU A 23 1.85 2.69 10.57
CA LEU A 23 1.92 2.41 9.13
C LEU A 23 1.27 3.54 8.31
N LEU A 24 0.03 3.94 8.65
CA LEU A 24 -0.68 5.01 7.96
C LEU A 24 0.04 6.37 8.08
N PHE A 25 0.66 6.65 9.23
CA PHE A 25 1.48 7.83 9.42
C PHE A 25 2.71 7.82 8.50
N LEU A 26 3.46 6.73 8.48
CA LEU A 26 4.63 6.57 7.60
C LEU A 26 4.26 6.70 6.13
N LEU A 27 3.12 6.12 5.72
CA LEU A 27 2.61 6.21 4.36
C LEU A 27 2.27 7.62 3.90
N ARG A 28 2.02 8.57 4.82
CA ARG A 28 1.83 9.99 4.49
C ARG A 28 3.16 10.73 4.28
N MET A 29 4.27 10.18 4.77
CA MET A 29 5.60 10.81 4.68
C MET A 29 6.40 10.35 3.47
N VAL A 30 6.01 9.25 2.84
CA VAL A 30 6.71 8.67 1.68
C VAL A 30 5.87 8.83 0.40
N GLN A 31 6.54 9.06 -0.72
CA GLN A 31 5.87 9.11 -2.04
C GLN A 31 5.81 7.73 -2.70
N THR A 32 6.84 6.92 -2.45
CA THR A 32 7.02 5.58 -3.02
C THR A 32 6.97 4.53 -1.92
N VAL A 33 6.29 3.43 -2.21
CA VAL A 33 6.23 2.22 -1.39
C VAL A 33 6.83 1.08 -2.20
N TYR A 34 7.82 0.39 -1.65
CA TYR A 34 8.38 -0.82 -2.26
C TYR A 34 7.68 -2.04 -1.67
N LEU A 35 7.01 -2.82 -2.51
CA LEU A 35 6.37 -4.07 -2.10
C LEU A 35 7.01 -5.22 -2.87
N GLN A 36 7.67 -6.14 -2.17
CA GLN A 36 8.42 -7.25 -2.77
C GLN A 36 9.47 -6.79 -3.81
N GLY A 37 10.05 -5.60 -3.62
CA GLY A 37 11.06 -5.03 -4.50
C GLY A 37 10.51 -4.11 -5.60
N GLU A 38 9.20 -4.12 -5.83
CA GLU A 38 8.57 -3.31 -6.88
C GLU A 38 8.07 -1.96 -6.34
N PRO A 39 8.31 -0.84 -7.07
CA PRO A 39 7.92 0.50 -6.64
C PRO A 39 6.47 0.83 -7.00
N TYR A 40 5.73 1.35 -6.01
CA TYR A 40 4.36 1.80 -6.18
C TYR A 40 4.12 3.15 -5.50
N ARG A 41 3.06 3.83 -5.91
CA ARG A 41 2.51 4.98 -5.16
C ARG A 41 1.24 4.56 -4.44
N LEU A 42 1.04 5.09 -3.24
CA LEU A 42 -0.24 4.95 -2.56
C LEU A 42 -1.29 5.80 -3.29
N ALA A 43 -2.35 5.16 -3.78
CA ALA A 43 -3.46 5.85 -4.41
C ALA A 43 -4.53 6.24 -3.39
N ARG A 44 -4.88 5.32 -2.49
CA ARG A 44 -5.81 5.56 -1.38
C ARG A 44 -5.68 4.49 -0.29
N SER A 45 -6.17 4.81 0.89
CA SER A 45 -6.38 3.87 1.98
C SER A 45 -7.86 3.84 2.37
N GLY A 46 -8.31 2.75 2.98
CA GLY A 46 -9.69 2.59 3.41
C GLY A 46 -9.85 1.51 4.44
N LEU A 47 -10.84 1.68 5.32
CA LEU A 47 -11.24 0.71 6.31
C LEU A 47 -12.33 -0.18 5.70
N VAL A 48 -12.08 -1.48 5.63
CA VAL A 48 -13.03 -2.46 5.09
C VAL A 48 -13.62 -3.27 6.23
N VAL A 49 -14.95 -3.27 6.31
CA VAL A 49 -15.74 -4.02 7.29
C VAL A 49 -16.49 -5.12 6.53
N GLU A 50 -16.08 -6.37 6.72
CA GLU A 50 -16.70 -7.51 6.07
C GLU A 50 -17.12 -8.56 7.10
N ARG A 51 -18.43 -8.85 7.15
CA ARG A 51 -19.03 -9.73 8.15
C ARG A 51 -18.64 -9.28 9.58
N ASP A 52 -17.69 -9.98 10.19
CA ASP A 52 -17.21 -9.75 11.55
C ASP A 52 -15.72 -9.36 11.60
N GLU A 53 -15.11 -9.06 10.44
CA GLU A 53 -13.69 -8.71 10.34
C GLU A 53 -13.48 -7.27 9.91
N LEU A 54 -12.46 -6.65 10.52
CA LEU A 54 -11.98 -5.32 10.20
C LEU A 54 -10.61 -5.43 9.54
N SER A 55 -10.44 -4.82 8.37
CA SER A 55 -9.16 -4.78 7.68
C SER A 55 -8.85 -3.41 7.11
N MET A 56 -7.56 -3.10 6.98
CA MET A 56 -7.06 -1.90 6.33
C MET A 56 -6.72 -2.24 4.88
N ALA A 57 -7.39 -1.63 3.92
CA ALA A 57 -7.09 -1.80 2.51
C ALA A 57 -6.26 -0.61 2.01
N LEU A 58 -5.14 -0.91 1.35
CA LEU A 58 -4.21 0.03 0.75
C LEU A 58 -4.18 -0.23 -0.76
N TRP A 59 -4.70 0.71 -1.54
CA TRP A 59 -4.68 0.60 -3.00
C TRP A 59 -3.46 1.31 -3.56
N LEU A 60 -2.67 0.54 -4.31
CA LEU A 60 -1.46 0.99 -4.96
C LEU A 60 -1.75 1.31 -6.43
N GLN A 61 -0.96 2.23 -6.97
CA GLN A 61 -0.87 2.49 -8.41
C GLN A 61 0.59 2.38 -8.81
N ASN A 62 0.85 1.96 -10.05
CA ASN A 62 2.21 1.89 -10.57
C ASN A 62 2.87 3.26 -10.44
N GLU A 63 4.08 3.29 -9.89
CA GLU A 63 4.93 4.43 -10.08
C GLU A 63 5.26 4.47 -11.57
N LYS A 64 4.66 5.42 -12.32
CA LYS A 64 5.23 5.78 -13.62
C LYS A 64 6.67 6.15 -13.29
N ALA A 65 7.62 5.38 -13.83
CA ALA A 65 9.04 5.63 -13.65
C ALA A 65 9.22 7.15 -13.76
N PRO A 66 9.81 7.82 -12.74
CA PRO A 66 10.33 9.14 -12.99
C PRO A 66 11.25 8.94 -14.20
N ASP A 67 11.00 9.64 -15.31
CA ASP A 67 11.91 9.67 -16.44
C ASP A 67 13.31 9.80 -15.85
N GLU A 68 14.14 8.77 -16.02
CA GLU A 68 15.52 8.84 -15.56
C GLU A 68 16.08 10.16 -16.11
N PRO A 69 16.62 11.06 -15.27
CA PRO A 69 17.39 12.15 -15.81
C PRO A 69 18.56 11.49 -16.54
N ARG A 70 18.51 11.50 -17.88
CA ARG A 70 19.61 11.12 -18.74
C ARG A 70 20.80 11.99 -18.35
N LEU A 71 21.72 11.41 -17.58
CA LEU A 71 23.06 11.95 -17.35
C LEU A 71 23.97 11.50 -18.50
#